data_AF-A0A918YEL4-F1
#
_entry.id   AF-A0A918YEL4-F1
#
_cell.length_a   1.000
_cell.length_b   1.000
_cell.length_c   1.000
_cell.angle_alpha   90.00
_cell.angle_beta   90.00
_cell.angle_gamma   90.00
#
_symmetry.space_group_name_H-M   'P 1'
#
loop_
_entity.id
_entity.type
_entity.pdbx_description
1 polymer ?
#
loop_
_entity_poly.entity_id
_entity_poly.type
_entity_poly.pdbx_seq_one_letter_code
_entity_poly.pdbx_strand_id
1 'polypeptide(L)' 'MSPREYGERLAGFGVSPEEVEFLVELFASLLDGHNAHVSEGVRQVLGHAPRDFGDYAREAAAAGAWAV' A
#
# COMPACT_ATOMS: atom_id res chain seq x y z
N MET A 1 -1.45 -14.65 2.86
CA MET A 1 -0.71 -14.17 4.03
C MET A 1 -1.68 -13.31 4.82
N SER A 2 -1.95 -13.64 6.07
CA SER A 2 -2.75 -12.82 6.97
C SER A 2 -1.94 -11.61 7.46
N PRO A 3 -2.59 -10.53 7.94
CA PRO A 3 -1.90 -9.42 8.58
C PRO A 3 -0.96 -9.87 9.73
N ARG A 4 -1.38 -10.86 10.52
CA ARG A 4 -0.56 -11.41 11.61
C ARG A 4 0.68 -12.16 11.10
N GLU A 5 0.53 -13.01 10.09
CA GLU A 5 1.68 -13.67 9.44
C GLU A 5 2.66 -12.65 8.84
N TYR A 6 2.17 -11.51 8.36
CA TYR A 6 3.00 -10.42 7.88
C TYR A 6 3.76 -9.73 9.04
N GLY A 7 3.07 -9.44 10.15
CA GLY A 7 3.69 -8.87 11.35
C GLY A 7 4.82 -9.73 11.93
N GLU A 8 4.65 -11.05 11.95
CA GLU A 8 5.71 -11.99 12.38
C GLU A 8 6.98 -11.87 11.52
N ARG A 9 6.82 -11.64 10.21
CA ARG A 9 7.97 -11.43 9.30
C ARG A 9 8.65 -10.10 9.55
N LEU A 10 7.89 -9.04 9.81
CA LEU A 10 8.44 -7.72 10.15
C LEU A 10 9.24 -7.74 11.45
N ALA A 11 8.74 -8.44 12.47
CA ALA A 11 9.49 -8.65 13.70
C ALA A 11 10.84 -9.37 13.43
N GLY A 12 10.85 -10.34 12.51
CA GLY A 12 12.07 -10.99 12.04
C GLY A 12 13.07 -10.06 11.33
N PHE A 13 12.60 -8.92 10.79
CA PHE A 13 13.45 -7.87 10.22
C PHE A 13 13.89 -6.81 11.24
N GLY A 14 13.51 -6.94 12.51
CA GLY A 14 13.89 -6.00 13.58
C GLY A 14 13.01 -4.75 13.67
N VAL A 15 11.83 -4.75 13.04
CA VAL A 15 10.84 -3.68 13.20
C VAL A 15 10.32 -3.66 14.64
N SER A 16 10.07 -2.46 15.17
CA SER A 16 9.62 -2.30 16.57
C SER A 16 8.26 -2.96 16.82
N PRO A 17 7.98 -3.46 18.05
CA PRO A 17 6.68 -4.06 18.36
C PRO A 17 5.48 -3.13 18.12
N GLU A 18 5.65 -1.84 18.41
CA GLU A 18 4.63 -0.82 18.17
C GLU A 18 4.29 -0.70 16.68
N GLU A 19 5.31 -0.61 15.83
CA GLU A 19 5.14 -0.48 14.39
C GLU A 19 4.60 -1.78 13.76
N VAL A 20 4.99 -2.94 14.28
CA VAL A 20 4.40 -4.24 13.88
C VAL A 20 2.92 -4.26 14.18
N GLU A 21 2.50 -3.91 15.41
CA GLU A 21 1.08 -3.94 15.79
C GLU A 21 0.27 -2.97 14.94
N PHE A 22 0.79 -1.75 14.74
CA PHE A 22 0.17 -0.76 13.86
C PHE A 22 -0.06 -1.32 12.45
N LEU A 23 0.94 -1.97 11.84
CA LEU A 23 0.82 -2.52 10.50
C LEU A 23 -0.13 -3.72 10.44
N VAL A 24 -0.19 -4.54 11.49
CA VAL A 24 -1.15 -5.65 11.60
C VAL A 24 -2.58 -5.10 11.61
N GLU A 25 -2.88 -4.11 12.45
CA GLU A 25 -4.19 -3.48 12.53
C GLU A 25 -4.57 -2.78 11.22
N LEU A 26 -3.63 -2.01 10.65
CA LEU A 26 -3.83 -1.33 9.39
C LEU A 26 -4.19 -2.32 8.27
N PHE A 27 -3.44 -3.39 8.09
CA PHE A 27 -3.73 -4.37 7.04
C PHE A 27 -4.98 -5.20 7.33
N ALA A 28 -5.33 -5.44 8.60
CA ALA A 28 -6.62 -6.05 8.93
C ALA A 28 -7.79 -5.18 8.44
N SER A 29 -7.68 -3.85 8.61
CA SER A 29 -8.68 -2.92 8.11
C SER A 29 -8.68 -2.81 6.58
N LEU A 30 -7.51 -2.68 5.93
CA LEU A 30 -7.43 -2.47 4.49
C LEU A 30 -7.85 -3.70 3.66
N LEU A 31 -7.63 -4.90 4.20
CA LEU A 31 -7.89 -6.17 3.52
C LEU A 31 -9.26 -6.78 3.84
N ASP A 32 -10.11 -6.08 4.59
CA ASP A 32 -11.50 -6.54 4.86
C ASP A 32 -12.44 -6.37 3.64
N GLY A 33 -11.97 -5.70 2.59
CA GLY A 33 -12.70 -5.46 1.34
C GLY A 33 -13.53 -4.17 1.28
N HIS A 34 -13.59 -3.34 2.34
CA HIS A 34 -14.42 -2.13 2.36
C HIS A 34 -14.04 -1.10 1.28
N ASN A 35 -12.78 -1.10 0.84
CA ASN A 35 -12.27 -0.23 -0.23
C ASN A 35 -12.22 -0.89 -1.61
N ALA A 36 -12.70 -2.13 -1.77
CA ALA A 36 -12.55 -2.90 -3.00
C ALA A 36 -13.61 -2.53 -4.07
N HIS A 37 -13.73 -1.24 -4.39
CA HIS A 37 -14.65 -0.74 -5.40
C HIS A 37 -14.03 0.40 -6.21
N VAL A 38 -14.44 0.53 -7.47
CA VAL A 38 -14.03 1.63 -8.34
C VAL A 38 -14.91 2.85 -8.04
N SER A 39 -14.33 4.05 -8.12
CA SER A 39 -15.08 5.31 -8.02
C SER A 39 -14.68 6.30 -9.11
N GLU A 40 -15.57 7.26 -9.37
CA GLU A 40 -15.38 8.35 -10.33
C GLU A 40 -14.70 9.59 -9.72
N GLY A 41 -14.39 9.55 -8.42
CA GLY A 41 -14.02 10.72 -7.64
C GLY A 41 -12.82 11.50 -8.20
N VAL A 42 -11.82 10.78 -8.73
CA VAL A 42 -10.63 11.42 -9.34
C VAL A 42 -11.03 12.28 -10.54
N ARG A 43 -11.86 11.75 -11.44
CA ARG A 43 -12.36 12.48 -12.61
C ARG A 43 -13.19 13.69 -12.19
N GLN A 44 -14.06 13.51 -11.21
CA GLN A 44 -14.98 14.56 -10.74
C GLN A 44 -14.24 15.72 -10.06
N VAL A 45 -13.21 15.42 -9.25
CA VAL A 45 -12.50 16.44 -8.46
C VAL A 45 -11.36 17.10 -9.25
N LEU A 46 -10.63 16.33 -10.06
CA LEU A 46 -9.43 16.82 -10.75
C LEU A 46 -9.64 17.11 -12.24
N GLY A 47 -10.77 16.70 -12.83
CA GLY A 47 -11.07 16.94 -14.24
C GLY A 47 -10.26 16.08 -15.23
N HIS A 48 -9.48 15.10 -14.74
CA HIS A 48 -8.72 14.16 -15.57
C HIS A 48 -8.83 12.72 -15.04
N ALA A 49 -8.47 11.74 -15.87
CA ALA A 49 -8.48 10.33 -15.48
C ALA A 49 -7.44 10.04 -14.38
N PRO A 50 -7.69 9.04 -13.49
CA PRO A 50 -6.65 8.54 -12.60
C PRO A 50 -5.46 8.03 -13.41
N ARG A 51 -4.27 8.22 -12.85
CA ARG A 51 -3.05 7.68 -13.42
C ARG A 51 -3.01 6.16 -13.23
N ASP A 52 -2.57 5.44 -14.25
CA ASP A 52 -2.29 4.01 -14.11
C ASP A 52 -1.12 3.77 -13.14
N PHE A 53 -1.29 2.84 -12.21
CA PHE A 53 -0.26 2.57 -11.20
C PHE A 53 0.99 1.90 -11.81
N GLY A 54 0.84 1.14 -12.89
CA GLY A 54 1.95 0.55 -13.63
C GLY A 54 2.80 1.59 -14.35
N ASP A 55 2.18 2.63 -14.92
CA ASP A 55 2.91 3.80 -15.44
C ASP A 55 3.70 4.50 -14.35
N TYR A 56 3.07 4.73 -13.19
CA TYR A 56 3.74 5.31 -12.02
C TYR A 56 4.95 4.49 -11.57
N ALA A 57 4.78 3.18 -11.38
CA ALA A 57 5.85 2.31 -10.91
C ALA A 57 7.04 2.28 -11.87
N ARG A 58 6.79 2.26 -13.18
CA ARG A 58 7.85 2.31 -14.21
C ARG A 58 8.65 3.60 -14.17
N GLU A 59 7.97 4.75 -14.08
CA GLU A 59 8.64 6.05 -14.02
C GLU A 59 9.45 6.22 -12.74
N ALA A 60 8.90 5.81 -11.59
CA ALA A 60 9.63 5.83 -10.32
C ALA A 60 10.89 4.95 -10.36
N ALA A 61 10.84 3.82 -11.08
CA ALA A 61 11.97 2.91 -11.21
C ALA A 61 13.07 3.53 -12.05
N ALA A 62 12.68 4.12 -13.18
CA ALA A 62 13.60 4.86 -14.04
C ALA A 62 14.24 6.06 -13.33
N ALA A 63 13.52 6.68 -12.39
CA ALA A 63 14.03 7.76 -11.54
C ALA A 63 14.93 7.28 -10.38
N GLY A 64 15.15 5.98 -10.22
CA GLY A 64 16.05 5.43 -9.20
C GLY A 64 15.47 5.30 -7.80
N ALA A 65 14.13 5.29 -7.65
CA ALA A 65 13.48 5.18 -6.33
C ALA A 65 13.89 3.92 -5.53
N TRP A 66 14.42 2.90 -6.21
CA TRP A 66 14.89 1.65 -5.63
C TRP A 66 16.37 1.35 -5.97
N ALA A 67 17.13 2.34 -6.40
CA ALA A 67 18.58 2.19 -6.52
C ALA A 67 19.16 2.03 -5.11
N VAL A 68 19.86 0.92 -4.88
CA VAL A 68 20.54 0.58 -3.62
C VAL A 68 21.84 1.36 -3.50
#